data_AF-A0A3L7BV48-F1
#
_entry.id   AF-A0A3L7BV48-F1
#
_cell.length_a   1.000
_cell.length_b   1.000
_cell.length_c   1.000
_cell.angle_alpha   90.00
_cell.angle_beta   90.00
_cell.angle_gamma   90.00
#
_symmetry.space_group_name_H-M   'P 1'
#
loop_
_entity.id
_entity.type
_entity.pdbx_description
1 polymer ?
#
loop_
_entity_poly.entity_id
_entity_poly.type
_entity_poly.pdbx_seq_one_letter_code
_entity_poly.pdbx_strand_id
1 'polypeptide(L)'
;MGSYRIGWTAGSRVRPDRVTGRPLTRIATAGLAAHVFFELGAGVGMPVASLVGPAPAAGLWALGTGTLWRAAGTRPASSDATFAVANGIGLAAVIAHLRGWPRRRTGLGLPWLRECEGLGPELMRYYNPILYVSGAAALGALLRENRSAPRYLPLLALGLVPLLIVTQHAEHWRLRDIARRRPGWWNRRLRQLD
;
A
#
# COMPACT_ATOMS: atom_id res chain seq x y z
N MET A 1 -18.32 10.83 -67.83
CA MET A 1 -18.70 11.72 -66.70
C MET A 1 -18.62 10.90 -65.43
N GLY A 2 -17.67 11.23 -64.55
CA GLY A 2 -17.24 10.41 -63.43
C GLY A 2 -18.22 10.37 -62.26
N SER A 3 -18.37 9.17 -61.69
CA SER A 3 -19.09 8.90 -60.45
C SER A 3 -18.35 9.46 -59.23
N TYR A 4 -19.09 10.11 -58.34
CA TYR A 4 -18.65 10.36 -56.97
C TYR A 4 -19.72 9.84 -56.00
N ARG A 5 -19.56 8.60 -55.55
CA ARG A 5 -20.25 8.08 -54.36
C ARG A 5 -19.39 8.44 -53.15
N ILE A 6 -19.82 9.44 -52.39
CA ILE A 6 -19.21 9.77 -51.10
C ILE A 6 -19.59 8.65 -50.12
N GLY A 7 -18.62 7.80 -49.82
CA GLY A 7 -18.74 6.75 -48.82
C GLY A 7 -18.78 7.34 -47.41
N TRP A 8 -19.85 7.04 -46.68
CA TRP A 8 -19.89 7.23 -45.24
C TRP A 8 -19.04 6.15 -44.58
N THR A 9 -17.75 6.44 -44.33
CA THR A 9 -16.96 5.62 -43.41
C THR A 9 -17.50 5.85 -42.01
N ALA A 10 -18.13 4.81 -41.45
CA ALA A 10 -18.53 4.74 -40.06
C ALA A 10 -17.32 5.05 -39.18
N GLY A 11 -17.26 6.28 -38.65
CA GLY A 11 -16.33 6.64 -37.61
C GLY A 11 -16.56 5.72 -36.43
N SER A 12 -15.59 4.84 -36.17
CA SER A 12 -15.50 4.08 -34.93
C SER A 12 -15.51 5.08 -33.79
N ARG A 13 -16.67 5.28 -33.17
CA ARG A 13 -16.76 6.01 -31.90
C ARG A 13 -15.95 5.20 -30.90
N VAL A 14 -14.70 5.60 -30.69
CA VAL A 14 -13.96 5.25 -29.47
C VAL A 14 -14.86 5.76 -28.34
N ARG A 15 -15.57 4.84 -27.68
CA ARG A 15 -16.33 5.18 -26.48
C ARG A 15 -15.32 5.87 -25.56
N PRO A 16 -15.55 7.10 -25.10
CA PRO A 16 -14.69 7.69 -24.11
C PRO A 16 -14.63 6.69 -22.96
N ASP A 17 -13.41 6.24 -22.64
CA ASP A 17 -13.15 5.40 -21.47
C ASP A 17 -13.83 6.12 -20.31
N ARG A 18 -14.96 5.58 -19.83
CA ARG A 18 -15.67 6.17 -18.70
C ARG A 18 -14.64 6.33 -17.59
N VAL A 19 -14.51 7.53 -17.05
CA VAL A 19 -13.77 7.76 -15.81
C VAL A 19 -14.50 6.96 -14.74
N THR A 20 -14.10 5.72 -14.55
CA THR A 20 -14.54 4.86 -13.46
C THR A 20 -13.68 5.21 -12.28
N GLY A 21 -14.23 5.98 -11.34
CA GLY A 21 -13.58 6.17 -10.05
C GLY A 21 -13.28 4.81 -9.43
N ARG A 22 -12.11 4.69 -8.78
CA ARG A 22 -11.62 3.46 -8.13
C ARG A 22 -11.69 3.62 -6.60
N PRO A 23 -12.89 3.53 -5.99
CA PRO A 23 -13.07 3.77 -4.56
C PRO A 23 -12.23 2.81 -3.68
N LEU A 24 -12.13 1.53 -4.03
CA LEU A 24 -11.35 0.54 -3.27
C LEU A 24 -9.86 0.84 -3.36
N THR A 25 -9.35 1.22 -4.54
CA THR A 25 -7.96 1.70 -4.69
C THR A 25 -7.70 2.94 -3.85
N ARG A 26 -8.66 3.87 -3.74
CA ARG A 26 -8.54 5.05 -2.87
C ARG A 26 -8.52 4.67 -1.40
N ILE A 27 -9.37 3.72 -0.97
CA ILE A 27 -9.37 3.21 0.40
C ILE A 27 -8.05 2.48 0.71
N ALA A 28 -7.56 1.63 -0.19
CA ALA A 28 -6.28 0.94 -0.05
C ALA A 28 -5.11 1.93 0.06
N THR A 29 -5.10 2.96 -0.79
CA THR A 29 -4.06 4.01 -0.75
C THR A 29 -4.12 4.82 0.55
N ALA A 30 -5.33 5.17 1.02
CA ALA A 30 -5.49 5.86 2.30
C ALA A 30 -5.09 4.95 3.49
N GLY A 31 -5.40 3.66 3.43
CA GLY A 31 -4.99 2.67 4.41
C GLY A 31 -3.47 2.48 4.46
N LEU A 32 -2.80 2.47 3.30
CA LEU A 32 -1.34 2.46 3.21
C LEU A 32 -0.71 3.69 3.86
N ALA A 33 -1.25 4.89 3.57
CA ALA A 33 -0.81 6.12 4.23
C ALA A 33 -1.05 6.04 5.75
N ALA A 34 -2.25 5.63 6.17
CA ALA A 34 -2.57 5.50 7.58
C ALA A 34 -1.61 4.55 8.31
N HIS A 35 -1.24 3.42 7.69
CA HIS A 35 -0.29 2.45 8.24
C HIS A 35 1.08 3.08 8.51
N VAL A 36 1.71 3.72 7.50
CA VAL A 36 3.06 4.28 7.65
C VAL A 36 3.09 5.52 8.55
N PHE A 37 2.05 6.35 8.52
CA PHE A 37 1.97 7.53 9.38
C PHE A 37 1.59 7.19 10.82
N PHE A 38 0.86 6.08 11.04
CA PHE A 38 0.58 5.56 12.37
C PHE A 38 1.88 5.13 13.07
N GLU A 39 2.77 4.41 12.37
CA GLU A 39 4.08 4.01 12.90
C GLU A 39 4.95 5.21 13.25
N LEU A 40 4.98 6.21 12.36
CA LEU A 40 5.73 7.43 12.59
C LEU A 40 5.21 8.17 13.83
N GLY A 41 3.89 8.35 13.92
CA GLY A 41 3.24 9.02 15.05
C GLY A 41 3.41 8.25 16.37
N ALA A 42 3.37 6.93 16.31
CA ALA A 42 3.64 6.05 17.45
C ALA A 42 5.10 6.16 17.93
N GLY A 43 6.01 6.63 17.08
CA GLY A 43 7.43 6.81 17.41
C GLY A 43 8.26 5.56 17.13
N VAL A 44 7.91 4.82 16.09
CA VAL A 44 8.66 3.67 15.57
C VAL A 44 9.48 4.04 14.32
N GLY A 45 9.04 5.06 13.60
CA GLY A 45 9.63 5.49 12.33
C GLY A 45 8.70 5.13 11.18
N MET A 46 9.24 5.04 9.98
CA MET A 46 8.50 4.60 8.80
C MET A 46 9.49 4.07 7.77
N PRO A 47 9.05 3.31 6.76
CA PRO A 47 9.94 2.83 5.72
C PRO A 47 10.72 3.97 5.05
N VAL A 48 12.02 3.73 4.81
CA VAL A 48 12.98 4.67 4.19
C VAL A 48 13.50 5.74 5.15
N ALA A 49 12.90 5.92 6.34
CA ALA A 49 13.36 6.90 7.31
C ALA A 49 14.77 6.61 7.83
N SER A 50 15.24 5.34 7.80
CA SER A 50 16.61 5.03 8.21
C SER A 50 17.67 5.60 7.27
N LEU A 51 17.30 5.88 6.01
CA LEU A 51 18.22 6.30 4.96
C LEU A 51 18.23 7.81 4.78
N VAL A 52 17.05 8.41 4.71
CA VAL A 52 16.91 9.86 4.41
C VAL A 52 16.50 10.68 5.63
N GLY A 53 16.11 10.03 6.73
CA GLY A 53 15.53 10.68 7.90
C GLY A 53 13.99 10.77 7.83
N PRO A 54 13.34 11.05 8.97
CA PRO A 54 11.88 10.96 9.11
C PRO A 54 11.11 11.99 8.27
N ALA A 55 11.60 13.24 8.20
CA ALA A 55 10.91 14.31 7.49
C ALA A 55 10.86 14.10 5.96
N PRO A 56 11.98 13.84 5.26
CA PRO A 56 11.93 13.55 3.82
C PRO A 56 11.20 12.23 3.52
N ALA A 57 11.33 11.20 4.37
CA ALA A 57 10.55 9.98 4.20
C ALA A 57 9.03 10.25 4.29
N ALA A 58 8.60 11.02 5.29
CA ALA A 58 7.20 11.44 5.43
C ALA A 58 6.71 12.24 4.21
N GLY A 59 7.54 13.16 3.70
CA GLY A 59 7.24 13.91 2.47
C GLY A 59 7.04 12.99 1.26
N LEU A 60 7.94 12.02 1.05
CA LEU A 60 7.84 11.05 -0.04
C LEU A 60 6.55 10.21 0.06
N TRP A 61 6.24 9.71 1.25
CA TRP A 61 5.02 8.94 1.48
C TRP A 61 3.76 9.77 1.24
N ALA A 62 3.69 10.99 1.79
CA ALA A 62 2.54 11.89 1.61
C ALA A 62 2.31 12.23 0.13
N LEU A 63 3.38 12.58 -0.61
CA LEU A 63 3.30 12.90 -2.03
C LEU A 63 2.89 11.68 -2.86
N GLY A 64 3.49 10.53 -2.59
CA GLY A 64 3.19 9.28 -3.30
C GLY A 64 1.74 8.83 -3.10
N THR A 65 1.29 8.72 -1.85
CA THR A 65 -0.08 8.28 -1.55
C THR A 65 -1.11 9.34 -1.97
N GLY A 66 -0.82 10.63 -1.80
CA GLY A 66 -1.70 11.71 -2.25
C GLY A 66 -1.88 11.73 -3.77
N THR A 67 -0.79 11.53 -4.52
CA THR A 67 -0.82 11.45 -5.99
C THR A 67 -1.61 10.23 -6.45
N LEU A 68 -1.34 9.06 -5.87
CA LEU A 68 -2.02 7.81 -6.22
C LEU A 68 -3.52 7.89 -5.91
N TRP A 69 -3.89 8.43 -4.75
CA TRP A 69 -5.28 8.59 -4.34
C TRP A 69 -6.04 9.54 -5.28
N ARG A 70 -5.44 10.67 -5.65
CA ARG A 70 -6.03 11.61 -6.62
C ARG A 70 -6.19 10.95 -7.99
N ALA A 71 -5.16 10.27 -8.46
CA ALA A 71 -5.16 9.58 -9.75
C ALA A 71 -6.23 8.48 -9.82
N ALA A 72 -6.45 7.73 -8.72
CA ALA A 72 -7.48 6.71 -8.64
C ALA A 72 -8.91 7.27 -8.79
N GLY A 73 -9.11 8.57 -8.54
CA GLY A 73 -10.38 9.26 -8.74
C GLY A 73 -10.61 9.79 -10.16
N THR A 74 -9.57 9.91 -10.98
CA THR A 74 -9.66 10.67 -12.25
C THR A 74 -9.12 9.95 -13.47
N ARG A 75 -8.23 8.96 -13.32
CA ARG A 75 -7.57 8.30 -14.46
C ARG A 75 -8.48 7.26 -15.16
N PRO A 76 -8.36 7.12 -16.50
CA PRO A 76 -9.15 6.15 -17.29
C PRO A 76 -8.70 4.70 -17.08
N ALA A 77 -9.42 3.74 -17.69
CA ALA A 77 -9.19 2.30 -17.58
C ALA A 77 -7.82 1.86 -18.11
N SER A 78 -7.22 2.60 -19.06
CA SER A 78 -5.85 2.37 -19.53
C SER A 78 -4.77 2.44 -18.42
N SER A 79 -5.10 3.02 -17.26
CA SER A 79 -4.21 3.08 -16.10
C SER A 79 -4.36 1.90 -15.12
N ASP A 80 -5.19 0.90 -15.43
CA ASP A 80 -5.45 -0.23 -14.51
C ASP A 80 -4.20 -1.00 -14.14
N ALA A 81 -3.23 -1.16 -15.05
CA ALA A 81 -1.98 -1.85 -14.75
C ALA A 81 -1.21 -1.17 -13.59
N THR A 82 -1.14 0.16 -13.60
CA THR A 82 -0.49 0.94 -12.53
C THR A 82 -1.17 0.71 -11.18
N PHE A 83 -2.50 0.75 -11.17
CA PHE A 83 -3.27 0.53 -9.94
C PHE A 83 -3.22 -0.93 -9.48
N ALA A 84 -3.18 -1.90 -10.40
CA ALA A 84 -2.99 -3.31 -10.08
C ALA A 84 -1.64 -3.55 -9.41
N VAL A 85 -0.56 -2.94 -9.92
CA VAL A 85 0.77 -3.01 -9.29
C VAL A 85 0.73 -2.38 -7.90
N ALA A 86 0.17 -1.18 -7.75
CA ALA A 86 0.10 -0.50 -6.46
C ALA A 86 -0.72 -1.28 -5.41
N ASN A 87 -1.91 -1.75 -5.79
CA ASN A 87 -2.76 -2.59 -4.92
C ASN A 87 -2.08 -3.92 -4.61
N GLY A 88 -1.36 -4.52 -5.58
CA GLY A 88 -0.57 -5.73 -5.38
C GLY A 88 0.55 -5.55 -4.37
N ILE A 89 1.34 -4.48 -4.48
CA ILE A 89 2.39 -4.14 -3.51
C ILE A 89 1.78 -3.88 -2.13
N GLY A 90 0.70 -3.10 -2.03
CA GLY A 90 0.01 -2.83 -0.77
C GLY A 90 -0.52 -4.09 -0.11
N LEU A 91 -1.13 -5.00 -0.88
CA LEU A 91 -1.60 -6.29 -0.39
C LEU A 91 -0.42 -7.17 0.07
N ALA A 92 0.67 -7.22 -0.71
CA ALA A 92 1.88 -7.95 -0.33
C ALA A 92 2.47 -7.43 0.98
N ALA A 93 2.49 -6.11 1.18
CA ALA A 93 2.95 -5.50 2.42
C ALA A 93 2.07 -5.89 3.62
N VAL A 94 0.74 -5.86 3.48
CA VAL A 94 -0.18 -6.34 4.54
C VAL A 94 0.09 -7.81 4.88
N ILE A 95 0.21 -8.67 3.87
CA ILE A 95 0.52 -10.09 4.08
C ILE A 95 1.89 -10.26 4.75
N ALA A 96 2.89 -9.51 4.32
CA ALA A 96 4.23 -9.52 4.91
C ALA A 96 4.19 -9.16 6.40
N HIS A 97 3.44 -8.13 6.79
CA HIS A 97 3.25 -7.80 8.21
C HIS A 97 2.61 -8.96 8.98
N LEU A 98 1.47 -9.46 8.51
CA LEU A 98 0.74 -10.56 9.17
C LEU A 98 1.56 -11.86 9.24
N ARG A 99 2.50 -12.08 8.32
CA ARG A 99 3.32 -13.30 8.25
C ARG A 99 4.67 -13.18 8.94
N GLY A 100 5.29 -12.00 8.88
CA GLY A 100 6.65 -11.71 9.33
C GLY A 100 6.76 -11.32 10.80
N TRP A 101 5.65 -11.00 11.46
CA TRP A 101 5.63 -10.55 12.86
C TRP A 101 4.84 -11.48 13.80
N PRO A 102 5.12 -11.43 15.12
CA PRO A 102 4.42 -12.25 16.11
C PRO A 102 2.91 -12.02 16.09
N ARG A 103 2.15 -13.11 16.07
CA ARG A 103 0.70 -13.10 15.90
C ARG A 103 0.01 -14.11 16.79
N ARG A 104 -1.27 -13.85 17.06
CA ARG A 104 -2.26 -14.82 17.57
C ARG A 104 -3.32 -15.07 16.50
N ARG A 105 -4.25 -15.99 16.76
CA ARG A 105 -5.47 -16.12 15.95
C ARG A 105 -6.64 -15.48 16.68
N THR A 106 -7.53 -14.82 15.93
CA THR A 106 -8.83 -14.38 16.46
C THR A 106 -9.78 -15.58 16.61
N GLY A 107 -10.96 -15.38 17.20
CA GLY A 107 -12.02 -16.40 17.23
C GLY A 107 -12.47 -16.86 15.83
N LEU A 108 -12.23 -16.05 14.79
CA LEU A 108 -12.49 -16.38 13.38
C LEU A 108 -11.27 -17.02 12.68
N GLY A 109 -10.20 -17.35 13.42
CA GLY A 109 -8.99 -17.95 12.87
C GLY A 109 -8.06 -16.98 12.13
N LEU A 110 -8.41 -15.70 12.04
CA LEU A 110 -7.62 -14.69 11.32
C LEU A 110 -6.34 -14.31 12.08
N PRO A 111 -5.19 -14.08 11.39
CA PRO A 111 -3.96 -13.60 12.02
C PRO A 111 -4.16 -12.24 12.73
N TRP A 112 -3.74 -12.12 13.96
CA TRP A 112 -3.82 -10.87 14.69
C TRP A 112 -2.46 -10.55 15.28
N LEU A 113 -1.85 -9.45 14.85
CA LEU A 113 -0.54 -9.04 15.33
C LEU A 113 -0.57 -8.79 16.84
N ARG A 114 0.44 -9.32 17.53
CA ARG A 114 0.68 -9.07 18.96
C ARG A 114 1.63 -7.89 19.16
N GLU A 115 2.54 -7.72 18.23
CA GLU A 115 3.49 -6.62 18.14
C GLU A 115 3.97 -6.54 16.68
N CYS A 116 4.52 -5.40 16.29
CA CYS A 116 4.99 -5.19 14.93
C CYS A 116 5.98 -4.05 14.88
N GLU A 117 7.21 -4.28 14.41
CA GLU A 117 8.21 -3.23 14.17
C GLU A 117 8.53 -2.34 15.38
N GLY A 118 8.19 -2.75 16.61
CA GLY A 118 8.32 -1.93 17.82
C GLY A 118 7.05 -1.21 18.26
N LEU A 119 5.94 -1.42 17.55
CA LEU A 119 4.59 -1.21 18.07
C LEU A 119 4.27 -2.32 19.07
N GLY A 120 4.02 -1.93 20.31
CA GLY A 120 3.62 -2.86 21.37
C GLY A 120 2.16 -3.33 21.28
N PRO A 121 1.78 -4.31 22.13
CA PRO A 121 0.45 -4.91 22.15
C PRO A 121 -0.70 -3.91 22.34
N GLU A 122 -0.45 -2.80 23.03
CA GLU A 122 -1.43 -1.75 23.31
C GLU A 122 -1.90 -1.01 22.06
N LEU A 123 -1.08 -0.98 21.00
CA LEU A 123 -1.40 -0.33 19.73
C LEU A 123 -2.06 -1.27 18.72
N MET A 124 -1.95 -2.59 18.93
CA MET A 124 -2.45 -3.60 17.98
C MET A 124 -3.96 -3.53 17.77
N ARG A 125 -4.73 -3.02 18.74
CA ARG A 125 -6.19 -2.81 18.60
C ARG A 125 -6.55 -1.77 17.54
N TYR A 126 -5.66 -0.83 17.25
CA TYR A 126 -5.83 0.19 16.21
C TYR A 126 -5.12 -0.20 14.92
N TYR A 127 -3.94 -0.80 15.05
CA TYR A 127 -3.08 -1.12 13.91
C TYR A 127 -3.60 -2.29 13.08
N ASN A 128 -4.11 -3.36 13.69
CA ASN A 128 -4.70 -4.48 12.93
C ASN A 128 -5.87 -4.03 12.04
N PRO A 129 -6.85 -3.23 12.52
CA PRO A 129 -7.90 -2.68 11.66
C PRO A 129 -7.37 -1.91 10.44
N ILE A 130 -6.32 -1.09 10.60
CA ILE A 130 -5.70 -0.37 9.47
C ILE A 130 -5.21 -1.37 8.41
N LEU A 131 -4.49 -2.42 8.83
CA LEU A 131 -4.00 -3.46 7.92
C LEU A 131 -5.14 -4.23 7.25
N TYR A 132 -6.17 -4.60 8.00
CA TYR A 132 -7.30 -5.38 7.48
C TYR A 132 -8.14 -4.59 6.48
N VAL A 133 -8.48 -3.34 6.81
CA VAL A 133 -9.23 -2.46 5.90
C VAL A 133 -8.42 -2.18 4.64
N SER A 134 -7.13 -1.87 4.79
CA SER A 134 -6.21 -1.64 3.67
C SER A 134 -6.09 -2.87 2.76
N GLY A 135 -5.82 -4.04 3.34
CA GLY A 135 -5.65 -5.29 2.61
C GLY A 135 -6.93 -5.77 1.93
N ALA A 136 -8.09 -5.66 2.61
CA ALA A 136 -9.38 -6.00 2.03
C ALA A 136 -9.75 -5.08 0.86
N ALA A 137 -9.47 -3.78 0.99
CA ALA A 137 -9.68 -2.82 -0.09
C ALA A 137 -8.74 -3.09 -1.27
N ALA A 138 -7.45 -3.37 -1.02
CA ALA A 138 -6.49 -3.70 -2.07
C ALA A 138 -6.89 -4.98 -2.82
N LEU A 139 -7.27 -6.04 -2.10
CA LEU A 139 -7.77 -7.28 -2.69
C LEU A 139 -9.06 -7.03 -3.49
N GLY A 140 -10.01 -6.28 -2.93
CA GLY A 140 -11.24 -5.91 -3.62
C GLY A 140 -10.97 -5.11 -4.90
N ALA A 141 -10.02 -4.18 -4.88
CA ALA A 141 -9.63 -3.39 -6.05
C ALA A 141 -9.03 -4.27 -7.16
N LEU A 142 -8.14 -5.21 -6.80
CA LEU A 142 -7.58 -6.17 -7.74
C LEU A 142 -8.68 -7.03 -8.39
N LEU A 143 -9.68 -7.45 -7.62
CA LEU A 143 -10.77 -8.31 -8.10
C LEU A 143 -11.86 -7.55 -8.89
N ARG A 144 -12.06 -6.26 -8.62
CA ARG A 144 -13.24 -5.52 -9.09
C ARG A 144 -12.94 -4.29 -9.94
N GLU A 145 -11.83 -3.60 -9.69
CA GLU A 145 -11.51 -2.29 -10.28
C GLU A 145 -10.42 -2.35 -11.34
N ASN A 146 -9.45 -3.25 -11.24
CA ASN A 146 -8.31 -3.34 -12.16
C ASN A 146 -8.52 -4.36 -13.29
N ARG A 147 -9.70 -4.34 -13.93
CA ARG A 147 -10.14 -5.44 -14.81
C ARG A 147 -9.39 -5.50 -16.14
N SER A 148 -8.85 -4.38 -16.64
CA SER A 148 -8.08 -4.38 -17.89
C SER A 148 -6.59 -4.69 -17.68
N ALA A 149 -6.14 -4.81 -16.43
CA ALA A 149 -4.77 -5.18 -16.13
C ALA A 149 -4.48 -6.66 -16.44
N PRO A 150 -3.26 -7.01 -16.88
CA PRO A 150 -2.85 -8.40 -17.04
C PRO A 150 -3.02 -9.21 -15.75
N ARG A 151 -3.65 -10.39 -15.84
CA ARG A 151 -4.00 -11.24 -14.69
C ARG A 151 -2.81 -11.75 -13.87
N TYR A 152 -1.59 -11.68 -14.40
CA TYR A 152 -0.37 -12.06 -13.68
C TYR A 152 0.17 -10.93 -12.80
N LEU A 153 -0.19 -9.66 -13.04
CA LEU A 153 0.31 -8.55 -12.21
C LEU A 153 -0.13 -8.67 -10.73
N PRO A 154 -1.38 -9.05 -10.41
CA PRO A 154 -1.75 -9.38 -9.03
C PRO A 154 -0.92 -10.53 -8.42
N LEU A 155 -0.40 -11.46 -9.23
CA LEU A 155 0.44 -12.57 -8.75
C LEU A 155 1.85 -12.11 -8.39
N LEU A 156 2.34 -10.98 -8.91
CA LEU A 156 3.60 -10.38 -8.46
C LEU A 156 3.57 -10.09 -6.95
N ALA A 157 2.39 -9.80 -6.39
CA ALA A 157 2.22 -9.62 -4.95
C ALA A 157 2.73 -10.83 -4.15
N LEU A 158 2.53 -12.06 -4.66
CA LEU A 158 2.95 -13.29 -3.97
C LEU A 158 4.48 -13.42 -3.91
N GLY A 159 5.17 -13.07 -4.99
CA GLY A 159 6.63 -13.06 -5.02
C GLY A 159 7.25 -11.97 -4.15
N LEU A 160 6.54 -10.85 -3.95
CA LEU A 160 7.01 -9.74 -3.13
C LEU A 160 6.93 -10.00 -1.62
N VAL A 161 6.03 -10.88 -1.14
CA VAL A 161 5.88 -11.15 0.30
C VAL A 161 7.20 -11.51 1.00
N PRO A 162 7.98 -12.52 0.57
CA PRO A 162 9.22 -12.86 1.26
C PRO A 162 10.24 -11.72 1.23
N LEU A 163 10.34 -11.00 0.10
CA LEU A 163 11.21 -9.85 -0.03
C LEU A 163 10.81 -8.75 0.97
N LEU A 164 9.52 -8.45 1.06
CA LEU A 164 8.99 -7.42 1.96
C LEU A 164 9.21 -7.78 3.43
N ILE A 165 9.05 -9.06 3.81
CA ILE A 165 9.39 -9.52 5.16
C ILE A 165 10.87 -9.22 5.47
N VAL A 166 11.78 -9.57 4.56
CA VAL A 166 13.22 -9.30 4.74
C VAL A 166 13.49 -7.79 4.85
N THR A 167 12.88 -6.98 3.99
CA THR A 167 13.10 -5.52 4.01
C THR A 167 12.52 -4.86 5.25
N GLN A 168 11.36 -5.32 5.74
CA GLN A 168 10.74 -4.85 6.99
C GLN A 168 11.67 -5.10 8.18
N HIS A 169 12.17 -6.33 8.31
CA HIS A 169 13.10 -6.67 9.38
C HIS A 169 14.40 -5.88 9.26
N ALA A 170 14.99 -5.77 8.07
CA ALA A 170 16.21 -5.00 7.86
C ALA A 170 16.04 -3.50 8.21
N GLU A 171 14.92 -2.90 7.81
CA GLU A 171 14.60 -1.51 8.16
C GLU A 171 14.40 -1.35 9.67
N HIS A 172 13.65 -2.25 10.30
CA HIS A 172 13.45 -2.26 11.75
C HIS A 172 14.78 -2.35 12.51
N TRP A 173 15.70 -3.21 12.08
CA TRP A 173 17.04 -3.31 12.66
C TRP A 173 17.82 -1.99 12.54
N ARG A 174 17.81 -1.35 11.36
CA ARG A 174 18.47 -0.06 11.14
C ARG A 174 17.88 1.03 12.02
N LEU A 175 16.54 1.10 12.08
CA LEU A 175 15.84 2.09 12.91
C LEU A 175 16.13 1.89 14.40
N ARG A 176 16.26 0.64 14.87
CA ARG A 176 16.70 0.34 16.25
C ARG A 176 18.11 0.82 16.53
N ASP A 177 19.07 0.56 15.64
CA ASP A 177 20.45 1.04 15.79
C ASP A 177 20.50 2.59 15.81
N ILE A 178 19.74 3.24 14.92
CA ILE A 178 19.62 4.70 14.92
C ILE A 178 18.99 5.19 16.22
N ALA A 179 17.92 4.57 16.72
CA ALA A 179 17.26 4.98 17.95
C ALA A 179 18.18 4.88 19.18
N ARG A 180 19.08 3.89 19.21
CA ARG A 180 20.10 3.75 20.27
C ARG A 180 21.15 4.85 20.21
N ARG A 181 21.60 5.24 19.02
CA ARG A 181 22.67 6.25 18.84
C ARG A 181 22.16 7.69 18.84
N ARG A 182 20.96 7.91 18.29
CA ARG A 182 20.35 9.23 18.03
C ARG A 182 18.85 9.16 18.33
N PRO A 183 18.47 9.14 19.62
CA PRO A 183 17.07 9.06 20.00
C PRO A 183 16.34 10.34 19.61
N GLY A 184 15.12 10.19 19.11
CA GLY A 184 14.22 11.28 18.78
C GLY A 184 12.77 10.88 19.06
N TRP A 185 11.86 11.86 18.98
CA TRP A 185 10.44 11.58 19.18
C TRP A 185 9.92 10.51 18.20
N TRP A 186 10.42 10.51 16.96
CA TRP A 186 9.95 9.68 15.86
C TRP A 186 10.41 8.21 15.93
N ASN A 187 11.39 7.87 16.77
CA ASN A 187 11.89 6.50 16.98
C ASN A 187 11.96 6.10 18.47
N ARG A 188 11.31 6.87 19.35
CA ARG A 188 11.35 6.74 20.81
C ARG A 188 11.03 5.33 21.33
N ARG A 189 10.13 4.60 20.66
CA ARG A 189 9.67 3.26 21.09
C ARG A 189 10.72 2.18 20.83
N LEU A 190 11.57 2.36 19.84
CA LEU A 190 12.61 1.39 19.49
C LEU A 190 13.73 1.28 20.54
N ARG A 191 13.77 2.22 21.48
CA ARG A 191 14.73 2.23 22.60
C ARG A 191 14.36 1.26 23.71
N GLN A 192 13.09 0.92 23.83
CA GLN A 192 12.54 0.14 24.95
C GLN A 192 12.51 -1.37 24.66
N LEU A 193 13.05 -1.77 23.50
CA LEU A 193 13.11 -3.16 23.05
C LEU A 193 14.49 -3.71 23.41
N ASP A 194 14.64 -4.15 24.66
CA ASP A 194 15.76 -4.95 25.13
C ASP A 194 15.32 -6.39 25.38
#